data_AF-A0A136PAL2-F1
#
_entry.id   AF-A0A136PAL2-F1
#
_cell.length_a   1.000
_cell.length_b   1.000
_cell.length_c   1.000
_cell.angle_alpha   90.00
_cell.angle_beta   90.00
_cell.angle_gamma   90.00
#
_symmetry.space_group_name_H-M   'P 1'
#
loop_
_entity.id
_entity.type
_entity.pdbx_description
1 polymer ?
#
loop_
_entity_poly.entity_id
_entity_poly.type
_entity_poly.pdbx_seq_one_letter_code
_entity_poly.pdbx_strand_id
1 'polypeptide(L)' 'MTENKEELNKDYTETPEQNPVMESLERPRVASLDEVLGKPFKVLDDGFIRVIDYMGSDESIVQAARVSYGKGTKKSS' A
#
# COMPACT_ATOMS: atom_id res chain seq x y z
N MET A 1 -45.39 32.18 19.36
CA MET A 1 -44.68 30.90 19.58
C MET A 1 -44.96 30.02 18.38
N THR A 2 -44.11 30.10 17.37
CA THR A 2 -44.06 29.14 16.26
C THR A 2 -42.58 28.98 15.97
N GLU A 3 -42.03 27.88 16.47
CA GLU A 3 -40.64 27.47 16.29
C GLU A 3 -40.43 27.11 14.82
N ASN A 4 -39.47 27.79 14.18
CA ASN A 4 -39.03 27.52 12.81
C ASN A 4 -38.40 26.12 12.75
N LYS A 5 -39.07 25.20 12.05
CA LYS A 5 -38.56 23.86 11.70
C LYS A 5 -37.73 23.85 10.40
N GLU A 6 -36.91 24.88 10.16
CA GLU A 6 -36.13 24.99 8.91
C GLU A 6 -34.61 24.83 9.07
N GLU A 7 -34.09 24.62 10.29
CA GLU A 7 -32.64 24.51 10.51
C GLU A 7 -32.08 23.08 10.58
N LEU A 8 -32.84 22.06 10.19
CA LEU A 8 -32.39 20.68 10.29
C LEU A 8 -32.39 20.01 8.92
N ASN A 9 -31.47 20.40 8.03
CA ASN A 9 -30.98 19.60 6.89
C ASN A 9 -29.99 20.40 6.02
N LYS A 10 -28.84 20.79 6.57
CA LYS A 10 -27.67 21.19 5.77
C LYS A 10 -26.41 20.76 6.50
N ASP A 11 -25.97 19.53 6.23
CA ASP A 11 -24.55 19.11 6.21
C ASP A 11 -24.47 17.58 6.17
N TYR A 12 -25.18 16.96 5.22
CA TYR A 12 -24.73 15.68 4.68
C TYR A 12 -23.89 16.03 3.45
N THR A 13 -22.63 16.37 3.67
CA THR A 13 -21.66 16.41 2.57
C THR A 13 -21.52 14.97 2.09
N GLU A 14 -22.02 14.71 0.89
CA GLU A 14 -21.83 13.45 0.18
C GLU A 14 -20.34 13.13 0.22
N THR A 15 -19.98 12.03 0.88
CA THR A 15 -18.64 11.46 0.71
C THR A 15 -18.49 11.24 -0.78
N PRO A 16 -17.51 11.86 -1.47
CA PRO A 16 -17.37 11.67 -2.90
C PRO A 16 -17.21 10.17 -3.12
N GLU A 17 -18.15 9.57 -3.84
CA GLU A 17 -18.12 8.17 -4.23
C GLU A 17 -16.85 8.00 -5.06
N GLN A 18 -15.77 7.59 -4.39
CA GLN A 18 -14.49 7.32 -5.02
C GLN A 18 -14.72 6.08 -5.85
N ASN A 19 -15.09 6.28 -7.12
CA ASN A 19 -15.00 5.25 -8.14
C ASN A 19 -13.63 4.58 -7.98
N PRO A 20 -13.55 3.28 -7.69
CA PRO A 20 -12.27 2.62 -7.51
C PRO A 20 -11.56 2.70 -8.86
N VAL A 21 -10.66 3.68 -8.97
CA VAL A 21 -9.75 3.78 -10.10
C VAL A 21 -8.97 2.47 -10.06
N MET A 22 -9.16 1.62 -11.08
CA MET A 22 -8.40 0.39 -11.21
C MET A 22 -6.95 0.79 -11.49
N GLU A 23 -6.21 1.04 -10.42
CA GLU A 23 -4.81 1.41 -10.48
C GLU A 23 -3.99 0.17 -10.84
N SER A 24 -3.16 0.28 -11.87
CA SER A 24 -2.28 -0.80 -12.27
C SER A 24 -1.25 -1.05 -11.16
N LEU A 25 -1.32 -2.21 -10.52
CA LEU A 25 -0.37 -2.58 -9.48
C LEU A 25 0.96 -2.96 -10.12
N GLU A 26 1.98 -2.13 -9.89
CA GLU A 26 3.34 -2.47 -10.25
C GLU A 26 3.91 -3.49 -9.26
N ARG A 27 4.62 -4.50 -9.79
CA ARG A 27 5.32 -5.47 -8.94
C ARG A 27 6.52 -4.78 -8.30
N PRO A 28 6.68 -4.86 -6.96
CA PRO A 28 7.89 -4.36 -6.32
C PRO A 28 9.09 -5.17 -6.80
N ARG A 29 10.15 -4.48 -7.22
CA ARG A 29 11.42 -5.09 -7.62
C ARG A 29 12.53 -4.65 -6.69
N VAL A 30 13.25 -5.63 -6.15
CA VAL A 30 14.40 -5.44 -5.27
C VAL A 30 15.58 -6.10 -5.94
N ALA A 31 16.53 -5.30 -6.41
CA ALA A 31 17.66 -5.77 -7.24
C ALA A 31 18.41 -6.94 -6.59
N SER A 32 18.68 -6.86 -5.28
CA SER A 32 19.36 -7.92 -4.54
C SER A 32 18.56 -9.23 -4.45
N LEU A 33 17.23 -9.16 -4.39
CA LEU A 33 16.37 -10.36 -4.39
C LEU A 33 16.20 -10.92 -5.80
N ASP A 34 16.09 -10.07 -6.82
CA ASP A 34 16.03 -10.48 -8.22
C ASP A 34 17.28 -11.24 -8.64
N GLU A 35 18.45 -10.86 -8.11
CA GLU A 35 19.71 -11.56 -8.36
C GLU A 35 19.74 -12.98 -7.78
N VAL A 36 19.04 -13.25 -6.67
CA VAL A 36 19.02 -14.58 -6.03
C VAL A 36 17.76 -15.39 -6.34
N LEU A 37 16.77 -14.77 -7.00
CA LEU A 37 15.50 -15.39 -7.34
C LEU A 37 15.73 -16.63 -8.21
N GLY A 38 15.16 -17.77 -7.81
CA GLY A 38 15.30 -19.00 -8.57
C GLY A 38 16.66 -19.71 -8.43
N LYS A 39 17.63 -19.16 -7.69
CA LYS A 39 18.94 -19.78 -7.46
C LYS A 39 18.93 -20.70 -6.23
N PRO A 40 19.29 -21.99 -6.36
CA PRO A 40 19.42 -22.90 -5.23
C PRO A 40 20.75 -22.68 -4.50
N PHE A 41 20.70 -22.64 -3.16
CA PHE A 41 21.86 -22.60 -2.27
C PHE A 41 21.94 -23.91 -1.51
N LYS A 42 23.00 -24.68 -1.71
CA LYS A 42 23.20 -25.96 -1.01
C LYS A 42 23.40 -25.72 0.49
N VAL A 43 22.72 -26.52 1.31
CA VAL A 43 22.83 -26.49 2.77
C VAL A 43 22.97 -27.92 3.30
N LEU A 44 23.87 -28.12 4.27
CA LEU A 44 24.20 -29.45 4.81
C LEU A 44 24.63 -30.43 3.71
N ASP A 45 24.40 -31.72 3.94
CA ASP A 45 24.86 -32.81 3.06
C ASP A 45 24.03 -32.89 1.77
N ASP A 46 22.69 -32.85 1.89
CA ASP A 46 21.74 -33.05 0.78
C ASP A 46 20.63 -31.99 0.70
N GLY A 47 20.69 -30.94 1.50
CA GLY A 47 19.69 -29.87 1.52
C GLY A 47 19.98 -28.76 0.51
N PHE A 48 18.94 -27.98 0.18
CA PHE A 48 19.09 -26.68 -0.47
C PHE A 48 17.96 -25.73 -0.07
N ILE A 49 18.23 -24.42 -0.12
CA ILE A 49 17.24 -23.35 0.02
C ILE A 49 17.21 -22.52 -1.25
N ARG A 50 16.05 -21.93 -1.56
CA ARG A 50 15.89 -21.07 -2.74
C ARG A 50 14.75 -20.08 -2.54
N VAL A 51 14.97 -18.84 -2.99
CA VAL A 51 13.91 -17.84 -3.08
C VAL A 51 13.05 -18.13 -4.31
N ILE A 52 11.75 -18.34 -4.10
CA ILE A 52 10.79 -18.66 -5.16
C ILE A 52 10.03 -17.41 -5.60
N ASP A 53 9.60 -16.59 -4.63
CA ASP A 53 8.92 -15.33 -4.87
C ASP A 53 9.08 -14.42 -3.65
N TYR A 54 8.88 -13.12 -3.83
CA TYR A 54 8.83 -12.15 -2.75
C TYR A 54 7.77 -11.07 -3.03
N MET A 55 7.15 -10.59 -1.96
CA MET A 55 6.18 -9.49 -2.03
C MET A 55 6.63 -8.36 -1.11
N GLY A 56 6.70 -7.16 -1.69
CA GLY A 56 7.06 -5.94 -0.96
C GLY A 56 8.57 -5.71 -0.84
N SER A 57 8.90 -4.52 -0.36
CA SER A 57 10.26 -4.07 -0.06
C SER A 57 10.26 -3.26 1.24
N ASP A 58 11.42 -2.75 1.65
CA ASP A 58 11.51 -1.83 2.80
C ASP A 58 10.58 -0.62 2.64
N GLU A 59 10.36 -0.16 1.41
CA GLU A 59 9.38 0.91 1.14
C GLU A 59 7.95 0.49 1.48
N SER A 60 7.58 -0.77 1.23
CA SER A 60 6.27 -1.31 1.58
C SER A 60 6.06 -1.30 3.09
N ILE A 61 7.10 -1.56 3.87
CA ILE A 61 7.06 -1.48 5.35
C ILE A 61 6.82 -0.03 5.79
N VAL A 62 7.57 0.91 5.22
CA VAL A 62 7.44 2.34 5.53
C VAL A 62 6.05 2.87 5.13
N GLN A 63 5.51 2.44 3.99
CA GLN A 63 4.16 2.79 3.55
C GLN A 63 3.10 2.23 4.50
N ALA A 64 3.22 0.96 4.90
CA ALA A 64 2.30 0.34 5.85
C ALA A 64 2.30 1.05 7.21
N ALA A 65 3.47 1.50 7.69
CA ALA A 65 3.57 2.26 8.94
C ALA A 65 2.98 3.67 8.83
N ARG A 66 2.97 4.28 7.63
CA ARG A 66 2.41 5.61 7.37
C ARG A 66 0.91 5.56 7.07
N VAL A 67 0.13 4.98 8.00
CA VAL A 67 -1.31 4.75 7.86
C VAL A 67 -2.16 6.01 7.60
N SER A 68 -1.56 7.21 7.66
CA SER A 68 -2.24 8.49 7.48
C SER A 68 -1.96 9.20 6.15
N TYR A 69 -0.86 8.91 5.45
CA TYR A 69 -0.57 9.56 4.16
C TYR A 69 0.28 8.64 3.27
N GLY A 70 -0.35 8.07 2.25
CA GLY A 70 0.32 7.21 1.27
C GLY A 70 1.37 7.95 0.41
N LYS A 71 1.94 7.23 -0.56
CA LYS A 71 2.85 7.76 -1.60
C LYS A 71 2.31 9.11 -2.16
N GLY A 72 2.93 10.24 -1.78
CA GLY A 72 2.58 11.55 -2.33
C GLY A 72 2.67 12.77 -1.39
N THR A 73 2.64 12.62 -0.07
CA THR A 73 2.69 13.80 0.82
C THR A 73 4.11 14.17 1.24
N LYS A 74 4.91 14.65 0.28
CA LYS A 74 6.02 15.57 0.60
C LYS A 74 5.58 16.98 0.21
N LYS A 75 4.82 17.66 1.07
CA LYS A 75 4.82 19.13 1.04
C LYS A 75 6.09 19.57 1.74
N SER A 76 7.12 19.90 0.97
CA SER A 76 8.16 20.80 1.44
C SER A 76 7.49 22.14 1.75
N SER A 77 7.54 22.56 3.00
CA SER A 77 7.39 23.98 3.35
C SER A 77 8.49 24.79 2.69
#